data_AF-A0A0F0C9S4-F1
#
_entry.id   AF-A0A0F0C9S4-F1
#
_cell.length_a   1.000
_cell.length_b   1.000
_cell.length_c   1.000
_cell.angle_alpha   90.00
_cell.angle_beta   90.00
_cell.angle_gamma   90.00
#
_symmetry.space_group_name_H-M   'P 1'
#
loop_
_entity.id
_entity.type
_entity.pdbx_description
1 polymer ?
#
loop_
_entity_poly.entity_id
_entity_poly.type
_entity_poly.pdbx_seq_one_letter_code
_entity_poly.pdbx_strand_id
1 'polypeptide(L)'
;MTFEEKLANQEYDRIWQEYCGFLDLDMESYMRIQRRLLEEQIRLWSSSPLGQKILKGRTPSNVEEFRSMVPLTTYEDYADVLLLKKEDMLPDKPIIWLQTTWEGGKHPIKVAPYTNAMLETYKNNIITCLMMATSKGRGSFDISIGDTFLYGLAPLPYITGLIPLGLQDQFHMEFLPPVNEAVNMTFSERNKKGFKMGLSKGIDFFFGMGSVAYYVSMSIASLSEGGRKGGSSLKKLFTMPPNMAVKFLKAKKQCQKENRQLMPKDLFKLKGFLCAGTDNRCYKDDLEELWGVRPVEVFAGTEPSFVGTETWNRNGLYFFPDACFYEFMPQDEMYRNMEDPSYAPKTVCMDQVVPGEVYELVLTVLKGGAFARYRVGDMYRCLGLASKEDDTRIPRFEYIDRVPDIIDIAGFTRISENSIKNVIELSGLEVAGWVALKEFTPDKGRPYLHMYVELAPGTVVNRAVSRELLKEHLTIYFKYVDQDYQDLKRILGMDPLEITVLRCGTFKAYKERAGKTLRHINPSIHDVQEMVRMQEPTNRQRRY
;
A
#
# COMPACT_ATOMS: atom_id res chain seq x y z
N MET A 1 -13.83 7.42 28.53
CA MET A 1 -14.98 7.77 27.68
C MET A 1 -14.67 7.36 26.26
N THR A 2 -15.61 6.72 25.58
CA THR A 2 -15.49 6.31 24.18
C THR A 2 -15.54 7.53 23.24
N PHE A 3 -15.23 7.33 21.96
CA PHE A 3 -15.44 8.36 20.93
C PHE A 3 -16.92 8.78 20.86
N GLU A 4 -17.84 7.81 20.91
CA GLU A 4 -19.29 8.05 20.87
C GLU A 4 -19.78 8.91 22.04
N GLU A 5 -19.33 8.63 23.27
CA GLU A 5 -19.69 9.42 24.45
C GLU A 5 -19.22 10.87 24.31
N LYS A 6 -17.98 11.07 23.82
CA LYS A 6 -17.44 12.42 23.56
C LYS A 6 -18.23 13.15 22.47
N LEU A 7 -18.65 12.43 21.42
CA LEU A 7 -19.45 12.99 20.33
C LEU A 7 -20.84 13.40 20.81
N ALA A 8 -21.50 12.56 21.61
CA ALA A 8 -22.80 12.84 22.22
C ALA A 8 -22.76 14.05 23.16
N ASN A 9 -21.65 14.22 23.90
CA ASN A 9 -21.41 15.36 24.77
C ASN A 9 -20.97 16.64 24.03
N GLN A 10 -20.81 16.59 22.69
CA GLN A 10 -20.32 17.70 21.87
C GLN A 10 -18.91 18.18 22.29
N GLU A 11 -18.06 17.28 22.78
CA GLU A 11 -16.69 17.58 23.21
C GLU A 11 -15.71 17.64 22.02
N TYR A 12 -16.07 18.37 20.96
CA TYR A 12 -15.35 18.37 19.68
C TYR A 12 -13.88 18.77 19.81
N ASP A 13 -13.56 19.78 20.62
CA ASP A 13 -12.18 20.21 20.86
C ASP A 13 -11.35 19.13 21.55
N ARG A 14 -11.96 18.40 22.50
CA ARG A 14 -11.30 17.29 23.19
C ARG A 14 -11.05 16.13 22.24
N ILE A 15 -12.03 15.80 21.40
CA ILE A 15 -11.87 14.78 20.35
C ILE A 15 -10.71 15.18 19.43
N TRP A 16 -10.69 16.41 18.95
CA TRP A 16 -9.62 16.90 18.10
C TRP A 16 -8.24 16.79 18.77
N GLN A 17 -8.11 17.24 20.01
CA GLN A 17 -6.84 17.19 20.73
C GLN A 17 -6.37 15.75 20.98
N GLU A 18 -7.28 14.83 21.27
CA GLU A 18 -6.93 13.43 21.54
C GLU A 18 -6.45 12.67 20.29
N TYR A 19 -7.14 12.83 19.16
CA TYR A 19 -6.85 12.05 17.96
C TYR A 19 -5.97 12.81 16.96
N CYS A 20 -6.09 14.13 16.87
CA CYS A 20 -5.40 14.96 15.88
C CYS A 20 -4.37 15.93 16.48
N GLY A 21 -4.22 15.96 17.82
CA GLY A 21 -3.27 16.85 18.50
C GLY A 21 -1.81 16.59 18.15
N PHE A 22 -1.47 15.43 17.57
CA PHE A 22 -0.11 15.16 17.08
C PHE A 22 0.33 16.11 15.97
N LEU A 23 -0.61 16.68 15.20
CA LEU A 23 -0.33 17.68 14.15
C LEU A 23 0.15 19.02 14.75
N ASP A 24 -0.16 19.28 16.01
CA ASP A 24 0.17 20.52 16.72
C ASP A 24 1.56 20.50 17.36
N LEU A 25 2.21 19.33 17.36
CA LEU A 25 3.53 19.14 17.92
C LEU A 25 4.58 19.94 17.13
N ASP A 26 5.56 20.47 17.85
CA ASP A 26 6.86 20.77 17.24
C ASP A 26 7.73 19.50 17.19
N MET A 27 8.83 19.60 16.44
CA MET A 27 9.71 18.46 16.24
C MET A 27 10.34 17.96 17.54
N GLU A 28 10.65 18.85 18.50
CA GLU A 28 11.18 18.46 19.80
C GLU A 28 10.17 17.62 20.61
N SER A 29 8.92 18.07 20.68
CA SER A 29 7.85 17.36 21.39
C SER A 29 7.53 16.02 20.74
N TYR A 30 7.54 15.97 19.40
CA TYR A 30 7.39 14.72 18.65
C TYR A 30 8.51 13.73 18.98
N MET A 31 9.77 14.17 18.92
CA MET A 31 10.92 13.30 19.24
C MET A 31 10.95 12.87 20.70
N ARG A 32 10.48 13.71 21.63
CA ARG A 32 10.33 13.33 23.04
C ARG A 32 9.37 12.16 23.22
N ILE A 33 8.24 12.14 22.48
CA ILE A 33 7.31 11.01 22.49
C ILE A 33 7.99 9.75 21.95
N GLN A 34 8.64 9.86 20.78
CA GLN A 34 9.31 8.74 20.14
C GLN A 34 10.42 8.13 21.01
N ARG A 35 11.31 8.95 21.56
CA ARG A 35 12.43 8.50 22.38
C ARG A 35 11.95 7.81 23.66
N ARG A 36 10.98 8.41 24.37
CA ARG A 36 10.39 7.81 25.58
C ARG A 36 9.77 6.44 25.28
N LEU A 37 8.95 6.35 24.23
CA LEU A 37 8.30 5.09 23.87
C LEU A 37 9.32 4.04 23.39
N LEU A 38 10.38 4.45 22.69
CA LEU A 38 11.45 3.54 22.29
C LEU A 38 12.21 3.04 23.52
N GLU A 39 12.51 3.86 24.52
CA GLU A 39 13.15 3.39 25.77
C GLU A 39 12.31 2.36 26.51
N GLU A 40 10.98 2.54 26.54
CA GLU A 40 10.05 1.53 27.05
C GLU A 40 10.12 0.24 26.23
N GLN A 41 10.11 0.36 24.90
CA GLN A 41 10.18 -0.77 23.99
C GLN A 41 11.53 -1.52 24.08
N ILE A 42 12.64 -0.82 24.26
CA ILE A 42 13.98 -1.39 24.44
C ILE A 42 14.00 -2.34 25.64
N ARG A 43 13.37 -1.94 26.76
CA ARG A 43 13.30 -2.79 27.96
C ARG A 43 12.51 -4.07 27.70
N LEU A 44 11.31 -3.96 27.13
CA LEU A 44 10.47 -5.11 26.79
C LEU A 44 11.18 -6.05 25.81
N TRP A 45 11.65 -5.49 24.70
CA TRP A 45 12.25 -6.25 23.61
C TRP A 45 13.55 -6.93 24.05
N SER A 46 14.45 -6.20 24.73
CA SER A 46 15.69 -6.79 25.23
C SER A 46 15.46 -7.83 26.33
N SER A 47 14.34 -7.77 27.07
CA SER A 47 14.01 -8.83 28.05
C SER A 47 13.46 -10.11 27.41
N SER A 48 13.03 -10.04 26.14
CA SER A 48 12.43 -11.17 25.44
C SER A 48 13.48 -12.14 24.88
N PRO A 49 13.18 -13.45 24.79
CA PRO A 49 14.06 -14.40 24.12
C PRO A 49 14.35 -14.04 22.66
N LEU A 50 13.38 -13.46 21.95
CA LEU A 50 13.57 -12.97 20.57
C LEU A 50 14.60 -11.84 20.51
N GLY A 51 14.46 -10.83 21.37
CA GLY A 51 15.41 -9.71 21.41
C GLY A 51 16.81 -10.18 21.82
N GLN A 52 16.92 -11.07 22.80
CA GLN A 52 18.19 -11.67 23.22
C GLN A 52 18.87 -12.47 22.09
N LYS A 53 18.09 -13.19 21.28
CA LYS A 53 18.59 -13.91 20.09
C LYS A 53 19.23 -12.95 19.08
N ILE A 54 18.57 -11.84 18.77
CA ILE A 54 19.07 -10.85 17.78
C ILE A 54 20.23 -10.03 18.36
N LEU A 55 20.14 -9.61 19.63
CA LEU A 55 21.18 -8.83 20.32
C LEU A 55 22.41 -9.65 20.68
N LYS A 56 22.32 -10.99 20.65
CA LYS A 56 23.37 -11.93 21.07
C LYS A 56 23.79 -11.68 22.52
N GLY A 57 22.83 -11.53 23.43
CA GLY A 57 23.10 -11.31 24.85
C GLY A 57 23.36 -9.84 25.27
N ARG A 58 23.43 -8.91 24.32
CA ARG A 58 23.62 -7.47 24.61
C ARG A 58 22.30 -6.83 25.06
N THR A 59 22.38 -5.69 25.75
CA THR A 59 21.19 -4.94 26.21
C THR A 59 21.46 -3.45 26.11
N PRO A 60 20.94 -2.75 25.08
CA PRO A 60 21.10 -1.31 24.97
C PRO A 60 20.30 -0.60 26.08
N SER A 61 20.86 0.47 26.63
CA SER A 61 20.25 1.23 27.73
C SER A 61 19.50 2.48 27.27
N ASN A 62 19.81 2.97 26.08
CA ASN A 62 19.26 4.20 25.49
C ASN A 62 19.10 4.06 23.96
N VAL A 63 18.54 5.09 23.34
CA VAL A 63 18.25 5.12 21.90
C VAL A 63 19.52 5.02 21.05
N GLU A 64 20.58 5.72 21.43
CA GLU A 64 21.86 5.73 20.70
C GLU A 64 22.53 4.35 20.73
N GLU A 65 22.60 3.73 21.91
CA GLU A 65 23.09 2.36 22.07
C GLU A 65 22.22 1.38 21.28
N PHE A 66 20.89 1.51 21.33
CA PHE A 66 19.98 0.66 20.58
C PHE A 66 20.27 0.72 19.08
N ARG A 67 20.39 1.92 18.52
CA ARG A 67 20.71 2.12 17.09
C ARG A 67 22.12 1.64 16.71
N SER A 68 23.05 1.60 17.65
CA SER A 68 24.40 1.06 17.41
C SER A 68 24.50 -0.46 17.56
N MET A 69 23.70 -1.06 18.45
CA MET A 69 23.80 -2.47 18.83
C MET A 69 22.85 -3.36 18.05
N VAL A 70 21.62 -2.92 17.81
CA VAL A 70 20.62 -3.68 17.06
C VAL A 70 20.92 -3.55 15.57
N PRO A 71 21.14 -4.65 14.85
CA PRO A 71 21.33 -4.60 13.41
C PRO A 71 20.05 -4.13 12.71
N LEU A 72 20.17 -3.65 11.48
CA LEU A 72 18.99 -3.58 10.61
C LEU A 72 18.50 -5.00 10.36
N THR A 73 17.21 -5.23 10.54
CA THR A 73 16.60 -6.56 10.44
C THR A 73 15.67 -6.68 9.25
N THR A 74 15.49 -7.90 8.76
CA THR A 74 14.49 -8.28 7.76
C THR A 74 13.59 -9.37 8.32
N TYR A 75 12.56 -9.81 7.58
CA TYR A 75 11.60 -10.78 8.12
C TYR A 75 12.25 -12.14 8.41
N GLU A 76 13.30 -12.49 7.67
CA GLU A 76 14.12 -13.69 7.84
C GLU A 76 14.66 -13.84 9.27
N ASP A 77 15.03 -12.74 9.94
CA ASP A 77 15.55 -12.75 11.31
C ASP A 77 14.52 -13.25 12.35
N TYR A 78 13.24 -13.16 12.00
CA TYR A 78 12.11 -13.49 12.86
C TYR A 78 11.36 -14.75 12.42
N ALA A 79 11.63 -15.27 11.21
CA ALA A 79 10.78 -16.25 10.53
C ALA A 79 10.58 -17.55 11.34
N ASP A 80 11.63 -18.06 11.99
CA ASP A 80 11.60 -19.29 12.81
C ASP A 80 10.84 -19.13 14.14
N VAL A 81 10.55 -17.90 14.53
CA VAL A 81 9.74 -17.56 15.72
C VAL A 81 8.31 -17.23 15.29
N LEU A 82 8.15 -16.30 14.36
CA LEU A 82 6.83 -15.74 14.00
C LEU A 82 5.99 -16.71 13.17
N LEU A 83 6.57 -17.41 12.19
CA LEU A 83 5.80 -18.38 11.38
C LEU A 83 5.32 -19.57 12.22
N LEU A 84 6.08 -19.93 13.25
CA LEU A 84 5.71 -20.97 14.22
C LEU A 84 4.87 -20.43 15.38
N LYS A 85 4.57 -19.11 15.40
CA LYS A 85 3.80 -18.41 16.43
C LYS A 85 4.27 -18.73 17.86
N LYS A 86 5.58 -18.73 18.10
CA LYS A 86 6.17 -18.99 19.43
C LYS A 86 5.97 -17.79 20.35
N GLU A 87 4.83 -17.75 21.05
CA GLU A 87 4.42 -16.61 21.88
C GLU A 87 5.36 -16.34 23.06
N ASP A 88 5.98 -17.39 23.61
CA ASP A 88 6.93 -17.34 24.72
C ASP A 88 8.24 -16.64 24.36
N MET A 89 8.53 -16.48 23.06
CA MET A 89 9.70 -15.74 22.58
C MET A 89 9.47 -14.23 22.47
N LEU A 90 8.21 -13.78 22.49
CA LEU A 90 7.85 -12.41 22.11
C LEU A 90 8.04 -11.40 23.25
N PRO A 91 8.16 -10.09 22.95
CA PRO A 91 8.27 -9.04 23.96
C PRO A 91 7.05 -8.89 24.85
N ASP A 92 5.87 -9.25 24.36
CA ASP A 92 4.63 -9.24 25.10
C ASP A 92 3.65 -10.24 24.45
N LYS A 93 2.60 -10.60 25.18
CA LYS A 93 1.61 -11.59 24.74
C LYS A 93 0.80 -11.08 23.54
N PRO A 94 0.75 -11.82 22.42
CA PRO A 94 -0.09 -11.47 21.30
C PRO A 94 -1.57 -11.76 21.61
N ILE A 95 -2.44 -10.86 21.17
CA ILE A 95 -3.91 -11.02 21.17
C ILE A 95 -4.38 -11.57 19.82
N ILE A 96 -3.72 -11.17 18.74
CA ILE A 96 -4.05 -11.61 17.39
C ILE A 96 -2.79 -11.68 16.53
N TRP A 97 -2.83 -12.58 15.54
CA TRP A 97 -1.81 -12.71 14.52
C TRP A 97 -2.39 -12.28 13.18
N LEU A 98 -1.76 -11.30 12.56
CA LEU A 98 -2.11 -10.86 11.21
C LEU A 98 -1.16 -11.46 10.19
N GLN A 99 -1.55 -11.44 8.91
CA GLN A 99 -0.73 -11.95 7.82
C GLN A 99 -0.74 -11.04 6.59
N THR A 100 0.31 -11.16 5.79
CA THR A 100 0.41 -10.60 4.45
C THR A 100 1.37 -11.43 3.61
N THR A 101 1.49 -11.12 2.32
CA THR A 101 2.43 -11.76 1.39
C THR A 101 3.86 -11.45 1.81
N TRP A 102 4.73 -12.47 1.85
CA TRP A 102 6.17 -12.26 2.09
C TRP A 102 6.87 -12.06 0.75
N GLU A 103 7.37 -10.84 0.52
CA GLU A 103 8.08 -10.49 -0.70
C GLU A 103 9.39 -11.28 -0.84
N GLY A 104 9.53 -12.08 -1.90
CA GLY A 104 10.77 -12.79 -2.20
C GLY A 104 11.17 -13.91 -1.21
N GLY A 105 10.31 -14.21 -0.23
CA GLY A 105 10.54 -15.23 0.79
C GLY A 105 10.37 -16.66 0.28
N LYS A 106 10.93 -17.63 1.03
CA LYS A 106 10.73 -19.07 0.77
C LYS A 106 9.31 -19.53 1.08
N HIS A 107 8.57 -18.78 1.90
CA HIS A 107 7.18 -19.03 2.24
C HIS A 107 6.29 -17.95 1.60
N PRO A 108 5.03 -18.28 1.22
CA PRO A 108 4.15 -17.32 0.56
C PRO A 108 3.67 -16.19 1.48
N ILE A 109 3.74 -16.38 2.80
CA ILE A 109 3.20 -15.44 3.79
C ILE A 109 4.21 -15.08 4.88
N LYS A 110 4.05 -13.87 5.43
CA LYS A 110 4.63 -13.42 6.69
C LYS A 110 3.51 -13.10 7.67
N VAL A 111 3.79 -13.24 8.96
CA VAL A 111 2.81 -13.00 10.04
C VAL A 111 3.36 -12.03 11.08
N ALA A 112 2.49 -11.20 11.63
CA ALA A 112 2.83 -10.21 12.65
C ALA A 112 1.95 -10.38 13.90
N PRO A 113 2.54 -10.48 15.10
CA PRO A 113 1.81 -10.51 16.36
C PRO A 113 1.38 -9.10 16.78
N TYR A 114 0.16 -8.97 17.30
CA TYR A 114 -0.39 -7.72 17.83
C TYR A 114 -0.73 -7.88 19.31
N THR A 115 -0.12 -7.05 20.15
CA THR A 115 -0.40 -6.97 21.59
C THR A 115 -1.65 -6.15 21.85
N ASN A 116 -2.16 -6.18 23.09
CA ASN A 116 -3.28 -5.33 23.48
C ASN A 116 -2.96 -3.83 23.31
N ALA A 117 -1.76 -3.39 23.71
CA ALA A 117 -1.36 -1.99 23.61
C ALA A 117 -1.15 -1.51 22.16
N MET A 118 -0.69 -2.40 21.27
CA MET A 118 -0.69 -2.13 19.83
C MET A 118 -2.10 -1.95 19.28
N LEU A 119 -3.07 -2.78 19.71
CA LEU A 119 -4.46 -2.67 19.29
C LEU A 119 -5.13 -1.38 19.77
N GLU A 120 -4.83 -0.92 20.99
CA GLU A 120 -5.34 0.38 21.47
C GLU A 120 -4.78 1.55 20.63
N THR A 121 -3.51 1.46 20.21
CA THR A 121 -2.91 2.45 19.30
C THR A 121 -3.56 2.40 17.92
N TYR A 122 -3.77 1.20 17.41
CA TYR A 122 -4.47 0.97 16.14
C TYR A 122 -5.86 1.63 16.17
N LYS A 123 -6.63 1.44 17.25
CA LYS A 123 -7.97 2.03 17.45
C LYS A 123 -7.94 3.56 17.34
N ASN A 124 -7.00 4.20 18.03
CA ASN A 124 -6.86 5.66 17.98
C ASN A 124 -6.47 6.16 16.59
N ASN A 125 -5.53 5.46 15.94
CA ASN A 125 -5.02 5.87 14.64
C ASN A 125 -6.06 5.70 13.53
N ILE A 126 -6.89 4.65 13.55
CA ILE A 126 -7.97 4.51 12.57
C ILE A 126 -9.05 5.59 12.74
N ILE A 127 -9.40 5.97 13.97
CA ILE A 127 -10.33 7.09 14.23
C ILE A 127 -9.75 8.39 13.67
N THR A 128 -8.46 8.63 13.90
CA THR A 128 -7.75 9.79 13.36
C THR A 128 -7.83 9.83 11.83
N CYS A 129 -7.61 8.71 11.16
CA CYS A 129 -7.77 8.60 9.71
C CYS A 129 -9.21 8.92 9.25
N LEU A 130 -10.23 8.44 9.95
CA LEU A 130 -11.63 8.76 9.64
C LEU A 130 -11.95 10.24 9.81
N MET A 131 -11.41 10.86 10.86
CA MET A 131 -11.54 12.30 11.08
C MET A 131 -10.88 13.09 9.94
N MET A 132 -9.66 12.73 9.54
CA MET A 132 -8.98 13.38 8.40
C MET A 132 -9.71 13.19 7.07
N ALA A 133 -10.35 12.03 6.87
CA ALA A 133 -11.15 11.74 5.68
C ALA A 133 -12.34 12.69 5.49
N THR A 134 -12.90 13.18 6.60
CA THR A 134 -14.09 14.07 6.60
C THR A 134 -13.76 15.53 6.83
N SER A 135 -12.57 15.79 7.37
CA SER A 135 -12.09 17.13 7.70
C SER A 135 -11.95 18.03 6.47
N LYS A 136 -12.32 19.31 6.65
CA LYS A 136 -12.14 20.38 5.65
C LYS A 136 -11.17 21.46 6.14
N GLY A 137 -10.53 21.24 7.28
CA GLY A 137 -9.71 22.22 7.98
C GLY A 137 -9.49 21.83 9.43
N ARG A 138 -8.49 22.45 10.05
CA ARG A 138 -8.13 22.22 11.45
C ARG A 138 -9.34 22.39 12.38
N GLY A 139 -9.53 21.44 13.30
CA GLY A 139 -10.64 21.42 14.25
C GLY A 139 -11.98 20.95 13.68
N SER A 140 -12.06 20.59 12.40
CA SER A 140 -13.31 20.16 11.75
C SER A 140 -13.28 18.68 11.36
N PHE A 141 -14.39 17.98 11.61
CA PHE A 141 -14.66 16.62 11.14
C PHE A 141 -16.17 16.39 11.07
N ASP A 142 -16.62 15.43 10.27
CA ASP A 142 -18.04 15.06 10.12
C ASP A 142 -18.18 13.55 10.25
N ILE A 143 -18.34 13.10 11.49
CA ILE A 143 -18.62 11.71 11.85
C ILE A 143 -19.88 11.71 12.71
N SER A 144 -20.84 10.86 12.39
CA SER A 144 -22.09 10.69 13.12
C SER A 144 -22.30 9.23 13.53
N ILE A 145 -23.00 9.03 14.65
CA ILE A 145 -23.40 7.71 15.12
C ILE A 145 -24.33 7.08 14.08
N GLY A 146 -23.98 5.87 13.63
CA GLY A 146 -24.73 5.15 12.59
C GLY A 146 -24.40 5.54 11.16
N ASP A 147 -23.32 6.31 10.94
CA ASP A 147 -22.78 6.52 9.59
C ASP A 147 -22.52 5.16 8.90
N THR A 148 -22.72 5.12 7.60
CA THR A 148 -22.60 3.90 6.80
C THR A 148 -21.20 3.74 6.20
N PHE A 149 -20.66 2.53 6.26
CA PHE A 149 -19.32 2.20 5.75
C PHE A 149 -19.41 1.12 4.68
N LEU A 150 -19.03 1.43 3.44
CA LEU A 150 -18.94 0.41 2.39
C LEU A 150 -17.77 -0.53 2.68
N TYR A 151 -18.09 -1.79 2.97
CA TYR A 151 -17.11 -2.79 3.39
C TYR A 151 -16.34 -3.36 2.18
N GLY A 152 -15.35 -2.58 1.70
CA GLY A 152 -14.39 -2.95 0.64
C GLY A 152 -13.07 -3.53 1.16
N LEU A 153 -13.03 -3.92 2.43
CA LEU A 153 -11.84 -4.31 3.18
C LEU A 153 -11.58 -5.82 3.07
N ALA A 154 -10.33 -6.25 3.21
CA ALA A 154 -10.02 -7.67 3.38
C ALA A 154 -10.34 -8.08 4.83
N PRO A 155 -10.97 -9.24 5.07
CA PRO A 155 -11.31 -9.67 6.43
C PRO A 155 -10.05 -10.11 7.18
N LEU A 156 -10.19 -10.46 8.47
CA LEU A 156 -9.10 -11.13 9.17
C LEU A 156 -8.66 -12.39 8.40
N PRO A 157 -7.36 -12.73 8.39
CA PRO A 157 -6.27 -12.15 9.21
C PRO A 157 -5.52 -10.97 8.58
N TYR A 158 -6.09 -10.23 7.62
CA TYR A 158 -5.46 -9.02 7.07
C TYR A 158 -5.65 -7.81 7.99
N ILE A 159 -4.71 -6.84 7.94
CA ILE A 159 -4.74 -5.61 8.77
C ILE A 159 -6.02 -4.78 8.65
N THR A 160 -6.64 -4.78 7.47
CA THR A 160 -7.92 -4.10 7.24
C THR A 160 -9.10 -4.80 7.93
N GLY A 161 -8.96 -6.08 8.26
CA GLY A 161 -9.91 -6.86 9.05
C GLY A 161 -10.00 -6.42 10.51
N LEU A 162 -9.00 -5.70 11.03
CA LEU A 162 -9.04 -5.09 12.35
C LEU A 162 -9.93 -3.83 12.40
N ILE A 163 -10.27 -3.20 11.27
CA ILE A 163 -11.01 -1.93 11.28
C ILE A 163 -12.37 -2.08 11.98
N PRO A 164 -13.23 -3.06 11.63
CA PRO A 164 -14.49 -3.21 12.35
C PRO A 164 -14.30 -3.51 13.83
N LEU A 165 -13.29 -4.31 14.18
CA LEU A 165 -12.98 -4.67 15.57
C LEU A 165 -12.45 -3.47 16.37
N GLY A 166 -11.71 -2.57 15.74
CA GLY A 166 -11.20 -1.36 16.38
C GLY A 166 -12.29 -0.31 16.60
N LEU A 167 -13.27 -0.24 15.69
CA LEU A 167 -14.35 0.74 15.76
C LEU A 167 -15.50 0.30 16.67
N GLN A 168 -15.80 -1.01 16.77
CA GLN A 168 -16.98 -1.52 17.51
C GLN A 168 -17.04 -1.07 18.98
N ASP A 169 -15.88 -0.89 19.63
CA ASP A 169 -15.80 -0.48 21.04
C ASP A 169 -15.80 1.06 21.21
N GLN A 170 -15.69 1.81 20.12
CA GLN A 170 -15.49 3.26 20.13
C GLN A 170 -16.72 4.03 19.70
N PHE A 171 -17.40 3.59 18.64
CA PHE A 171 -18.68 4.14 18.21
C PHE A 171 -19.41 3.22 17.23
N HIS A 172 -20.72 3.37 17.14
CA HIS A 172 -21.54 2.62 16.19
C HIS A 172 -21.34 3.10 14.74
N MET A 173 -20.73 2.25 13.90
CA MET A 173 -20.61 2.40 12.45
C MET A 173 -21.36 1.28 11.74
N GLU A 174 -22.21 1.59 10.77
CA GLU A 174 -23.00 0.59 10.05
C GLU A 174 -22.26 0.09 8.80
N PHE A 175 -21.66 -1.09 8.88
CA PHE A 175 -20.98 -1.70 7.73
C PHE A 175 -21.95 -2.28 6.70
N LEU A 176 -21.66 -2.02 5.42
CA LEU A 176 -22.46 -2.45 4.27
C LEU A 176 -21.64 -3.40 3.36
N PRO A 177 -21.94 -4.73 3.35
CA PRO A 177 -22.88 -5.45 4.22
C PRO A 177 -22.36 -5.62 5.66
N PRO A 178 -23.21 -6.08 6.61
CA PRO A 178 -22.80 -6.32 7.99
C PRO A 178 -21.60 -7.26 8.07
N VAL A 179 -20.67 -6.97 8.98
CA VAL A 179 -19.34 -7.63 9.03
C VAL A 179 -19.46 -9.14 9.14
N ASN A 180 -20.32 -9.64 10.02
CA ASN A 180 -20.58 -11.07 10.24
C ASN A 180 -21.05 -11.81 8.97
N GLU A 181 -21.75 -11.13 8.07
CA GLU A 181 -22.13 -11.68 6.77
C GLU A 181 -21.02 -11.49 5.74
N ALA A 182 -20.39 -10.32 5.73
CA ALA A 182 -19.40 -9.91 4.75
C ALA A 182 -18.17 -10.84 4.73
N VAL A 183 -17.70 -11.26 5.91
CA VAL A 183 -16.52 -12.15 6.05
C VAL A 183 -16.71 -13.51 5.37
N ASN A 184 -17.96 -13.95 5.17
CA ASN A 184 -18.31 -15.22 4.55
C ASN A 184 -18.63 -15.10 3.05
N MET A 185 -18.49 -13.91 2.46
CA MET A 185 -18.77 -13.63 1.04
C MET A 185 -17.48 -13.48 0.24
N THR A 186 -17.54 -13.85 -1.04
CA THR A 186 -16.48 -13.46 -1.98
C THR A 186 -16.42 -11.94 -2.13
N PHE A 187 -15.27 -11.42 -2.55
CA PHE A 187 -15.08 -9.98 -2.80
C PHE A 187 -16.15 -9.39 -3.74
N SER A 188 -16.46 -10.11 -4.84
CA SER A 188 -17.48 -9.67 -5.79
C SER A 188 -18.90 -9.67 -5.19
N GLU A 189 -19.26 -10.67 -4.38
CA GLU A 189 -20.59 -10.73 -3.74
C GLU A 189 -20.75 -9.63 -2.69
N ARG A 190 -19.73 -9.45 -1.86
CA ARG A 190 -19.67 -8.40 -0.83
C ARG A 190 -19.87 -7.02 -1.43
N ASN A 191 -19.13 -6.67 -2.49
CA ASN A 191 -19.28 -5.38 -3.16
C ASN A 191 -20.68 -5.20 -3.76
N LYS A 192 -21.22 -6.20 -4.47
CA LYS A 192 -22.58 -6.15 -5.04
C LYS A 192 -23.64 -5.94 -3.96
N LYS A 193 -23.53 -6.66 -2.84
CA LYS A 193 -24.46 -6.54 -1.71
C LYS A 193 -24.32 -5.19 -1.00
N GLY A 194 -23.08 -4.77 -0.72
CA GLY A 194 -22.77 -3.47 -0.11
C GLY A 194 -23.36 -2.32 -0.92
N PHE A 195 -23.19 -2.32 -2.24
CA PHE A 195 -23.81 -1.30 -3.10
C PHE A 195 -25.33 -1.37 -3.13
N LYS A 196 -25.91 -2.57 -3.14
CA LYS A 196 -27.37 -2.71 -3.09
C LYS A 196 -27.92 -2.12 -1.78
N MET A 197 -27.25 -2.35 -0.66
CA MET A 197 -27.62 -1.78 0.64
C MET A 197 -27.36 -0.27 0.69
N GLY A 198 -26.24 0.18 0.13
CA GLY A 198 -25.90 1.59 0.01
C GLY A 198 -26.91 2.37 -0.83
N LEU A 199 -27.49 1.75 -1.86
CA LEU A 199 -28.61 2.34 -2.59
C LEU A 199 -29.81 2.59 -1.67
N SER A 200 -30.08 1.80 -0.64
CA SER A 200 -31.17 2.09 0.30
C SER A 200 -30.79 3.05 1.42
N LYS A 201 -29.57 2.94 1.95
CA LYS A 201 -29.16 3.60 3.19
C LYS A 201 -28.30 4.85 3.00
N GLY A 202 -27.66 4.99 1.84
CA GLY A 202 -26.53 5.89 1.66
C GLY A 202 -25.19 5.15 1.82
N ILE A 203 -24.12 5.84 1.45
CA ILE A 203 -22.74 5.42 1.71
C ILE A 203 -22.02 6.68 2.18
N ASP A 204 -21.58 6.69 3.44
CA ASP A 204 -20.90 7.84 4.06
C ASP A 204 -19.37 7.67 4.01
N PHE A 205 -18.89 6.44 4.26
CA PHE A 205 -17.48 6.09 4.21
C PHE A 205 -17.18 5.02 3.18
N PHE A 206 -16.03 5.17 2.53
CA PHE A 206 -15.42 4.12 1.73
C PHE A 206 -13.92 4.06 2.00
N PHE A 207 -13.39 2.84 2.11
CA PHE A 207 -11.97 2.59 2.21
C PHE A 207 -11.61 1.33 1.42
N GLY A 208 -10.56 1.44 0.60
CA GLY A 208 -9.90 0.31 -0.03
C GLY A 208 -8.51 0.70 -0.52
N MET A 209 -7.76 -0.26 -1.04
CA MET A 209 -6.52 0.08 -1.76
C MET A 209 -6.86 0.91 -3.00
N GLY A 210 -5.99 1.82 -3.45
CA GLY A 210 -6.31 2.73 -4.58
C GLY A 210 -6.82 2.00 -5.84
N SER A 211 -6.16 0.90 -6.22
CA SER A 211 -6.52 0.03 -7.34
C SER A 211 -7.87 -0.67 -7.14
N VAL A 212 -8.11 -1.19 -5.93
CA VAL A 212 -9.35 -1.85 -5.53
C VAL A 212 -10.51 -0.88 -5.52
N ALA A 213 -10.32 0.27 -4.88
CA ALA A 213 -11.31 1.32 -4.80
C ALA A 213 -11.71 1.76 -6.20
N TYR A 214 -10.76 1.92 -7.12
CA TYR A 214 -11.03 2.25 -8.51
C TYR A 214 -11.87 1.15 -9.20
N TYR A 215 -11.45 -0.11 -9.10
CA TYR A 215 -12.18 -1.25 -9.68
C TYR A 215 -13.64 -1.35 -9.17
N VAL A 216 -13.80 -1.23 -7.86
CA VAL A 216 -15.09 -1.25 -7.16
C VAL A 216 -15.98 -0.11 -7.64
N SER A 217 -15.41 1.07 -7.84
CA SER A 217 -16.11 2.28 -8.33
C SER A 217 -16.55 2.15 -9.79
N MET A 218 -15.68 1.61 -10.66
CA MET A 218 -15.99 1.36 -12.07
C MET A 218 -17.10 0.32 -12.25
N SER A 219 -17.19 -0.64 -11.34
CA SER A 219 -18.28 -1.62 -11.32
C SER A 219 -19.66 -0.97 -11.08
N ILE A 220 -19.72 0.16 -10.36
CA ILE A 220 -20.95 0.94 -10.20
C ILE A 220 -21.29 1.68 -11.50
N ALA A 221 -20.31 2.34 -12.10
CA ALA A 221 -20.50 3.10 -13.33
C ALA A 221 -21.03 2.20 -14.45
N SER A 222 -20.47 1.00 -14.61
CA SER A 222 -20.91 0.01 -15.61
C SER A 222 -22.29 -0.60 -15.35
N LEU A 223 -22.74 -0.72 -14.08
CA LEU A 223 -24.12 -1.15 -13.76
C LEU A 223 -25.19 -0.20 -14.35
N SER A 224 -24.81 1.03 -14.69
CA SER A 224 -25.65 2.02 -15.37
C SER A 224 -25.74 1.82 -16.90
N GLU A 225 -24.74 1.17 -17.51
CA GLU A 225 -24.64 0.95 -18.97
C GLU A 225 -25.54 -0.20 -19.47
N GLY A 226 -25.82 -1.19 -18.62
CA GLY A 226 -26.70 -2.32 -18.91
C GLY A 226 -28.16 -1.95 -19.26
N GLY A 227 -28.48 -0.66 -19.33
CA GLY A 227 -29.76 -0.11 -19.78
C GLY A 227 -29.88 0.10 -21.30
N ARG A 228 -28.82 -0.14 -22.11
CA ARG A 228 -28.89 0.00 -23.58
C ARG A 228 -29.48 -1.22 -24.31
N LYS A 229 -29.59 -2.39 -23.67
CA LYS A 229 -30.36 -3.53 -24.19
C LYS A 229 -31.64 -3.70 -23.37
N GLY A 230 -32.78 -3.45 -24.01
CA GLY A 230 -34.10 -3.35 -23.40
C GLY A 230 -34.48 -4.56 -22.55
N GLY A 231 -34.99 -4.29 -21.34
CA GLY A 231 -35.66 -5.29 -20.48
C GLY A 231 -35.34 -5.22 -18.99
N SER A 232 -34.11 -4.88 -18.57
CA SER A 232 -33.70 -5.03 -17.15
C SER A 232 -33.82 -3.77 -16.27
N SER A 233 -33.84 -2.57 -16.86
CA SER A 233 -33.85 -1.30 -16.13
C SER A 233 -35.14 -1.05 -15.32
N LEU A 234 -36.29 -1.52 -15.80
CA LEU A 234 -37.58 -1.33 -15.14
C LEU A 234 -37.74 -2.24 -13.93
N LYS A 235 -37.38 -3.53 -14.05
CA LYS A 235 -37.41 -4.49 -12.91
C LYS A 235 -36.50 -4.06 -11.77
N LYS A 236 -35.31 -3.51 -12.06
CA LYS A 236 -34.40 -2.98 -11.03
C LYS A 236 -35.00 -1.79 -10.29
N LEU A 237 -35.75 -0.91 -10.98
CA LEU A 237 -36.41 0.24 -10.37
C LEU A 237 -37.52 -0.17 -9.40
N PHE A 238 -38.28 -1.22 -9.73
CA PHE A 238 -39.34 -1.75 -8.85
C PHE A 238 -38.82 -2.44 -7.58
N THR A 239 -37.54 -2.83 -7.56
CA THR A 239 -36.89 -3.40 -6.35
C THR A 239 -36.17 -2.37 -5.49
N MET A 240 -36.13 -1.10 -5.91
CA MET A 240 -35.50 -0.02 -5.16
C MET A 240 -36.53 0.74 -4.32
N PRO A 241 -36.14 1.24 -3.12
CA PRO A 241 -36.98 2.17 -2.37
C PRO A 241 -37.41 3.39 -3.22
N PRO A 242 -38.65 3.91 -3.05
CA PRO A 242 -39.18 4.97 -3.93
C PRO A 242 -38.33 6.24 -3.98
N ASN A 243 -37.80 6.69 -2.83
CA ASN A 243 -36.89 7.83 -2.73
C ASN A 243 -35.62 7.64 -3.61
N MET A 244 -35.15 6.41 -3.72
CA MET A 244 -33.93 6.06 -4.43
C MET A 244 -34.16 5.83 -5.92
N ALA A 245 -35.32 5.29 -6.30
CA ALA A 245 -35.75 5.30 -7.69
C ALA A 245 -35.82 6.74 -8.22
N VAL A 246 -36.36 7.68 -7.42
CA VAL A 246 -36.37 9.11 -7.76
C VAL A 246 -34.95 9.68 -7.86
N LYS A 247 -34.07 9.40 -6.89
CA LYS A 247 -32.66 9.85 -6.92
C LYS A 247 -31.93 9.34 -8.16
N PHE A 248 -32.03 8.05 -8.46
CA PHE A 248 -31.44 7.42 -9.63
C PHE A 248 -31.98 8.01 -10.94
N LEU A 249 -33.29 8.21 -11.07
CA LEU A 249 -33.89 8.84 -12.25
C LEU A 249 -33.44 10.29 -12.43
N LYS A 250 -33.38 11.07 -11.35
CA LYS A 250 -32.87 12.46 -11.39
C LYS A 250 -31.41 12.49 -11.83
N ALA A 251 -30.57 11.67 -11.21
CA ALA A 251 -29.16 11.52 -11.57
C ALA A 251 -28.98 11.13 -13.04
N LYS A 252 -29.72 10.13 -13.51
CA LYS A 252 -29.67 9.68 -14.90
C LYS A 252 -30.10 10.78 -15.89
N LYS A 253 -31.19 11.51 -15.59
CA LYS A 253 -31.63 12.64 -16.43
C LYS A 253 -30.58 13.75 -16.48
N GLN A 254 -29.92 14.04 -15.37
CA GLN A 254 -28.84 15.04 -15.32
C GLN A 254 -27.64 14.60 -16.17
N CYS A 255 -27.18 13.35 -16.00
CA CYS A 255 -26.07 12.81 -16.78
C CYS A 255 -26.37 12.79 -18.29
N GLN A 256 -27.62 12.49 -18.66
CA GLN A 256 -28.07 12.55 -20.06
C GLN A 256 -28.03 13.97 -20.63
N LYS A 257 -28.42 14.99 -19.85
CA LYS A 257 -28.31 16.39 -20.26
C LYS A 257 -26.86 16.83 -20.44
N GLU A 258 -25.97 16.33 -19.59
CA GLU A 258 -24.54 16.61 -19.61
C GLU A 258 -23.75 15.73 -20.59
N ASN A 259 -24.43 14.83 -21.33
CA ASN A 259 -23.84 13.87 -22.26
C ASN A 259 -22.67 13.04 -21.66
N ARG A 260 -22.79 12.66 -20.38
CA ARG A 260 -21.79 11.86 -19.67
C ARG A 260 -22.39 10.62 -19.03
N GLN A 261 -21.52 9.71 -18.59
CA GLN A 261 -21.92 8.52 -17.86
C GLN A 261 -22.29 8.83 -16.40
N LEU A 262 -23.13 7.97 -15.83
CA LEU A 262 -23.48 8.01 -14.41
C LEU A 262 -22.29 7.54 -13.58
N MET A 263 -21.93 8.33 -12.57
CA MET A 263 -20.83 8.05 -11.66
C MET A 263 -21.33 7.85 -10.22
N PRO A 264 -20.52 7.24 -9.34
CA PRO A 264 -20.87 7.08 -7.93
C PRO A 264 -21.32 8.38 -7.26
N LYS A 265 -20.66 9.52 -7.53
CA LYS A 265 -20.99 10.85 -7.00
C LYS A 265 -22.40 11.37 -7.30
N ASP A 266 -23.04 10.83 -8.32
CA ASP A 266 -24.41 11.18 -8.69
C ASP A 266 -25.43 10.45 -7.81
N LEU A 267 -25.04 9.33 -7.20
CA LEU A 267 -25.89 8.48 -6.37
C LEU A 267 -25.55 8.56 -4.89
N PHE A 268 -24.28 8.75 -4.56
CA PHE A 268 -23.74 8.75 -3.19
C PHE A 268 -23.00 10.05 -2.92
N LYS A 269 -22.97 10.46 -1.66
CA LYS A 269 -22.22 11.61 -1.17
C LYS A 269 -21.39 11.14 0.01
N LEU A 270 -20.15 10.76 -0.25
CA LEU A 270 -19.24 10.34 0.80
C LEU A 270 -18.97 11.53 1.73
N LYS A 271 -18.99 11.26 3.04
CA LYS A 271 -18.37 12.12 4.04
C LYS A 271 -16.86 11.93 4.05
N GLY A 272 -16.41 10.67 4.02
CA GLY A 272 -15.00 10.31 4.08
C GLY A 272 -14.63 9.26 3.03
N PHE A 273 -13.50 9.48 2.36
CA PHE A 273 -12.93 8.50 1.44
C PHE A 273 -11.46 8.29 1.81
N LEU A 274 -11.08 7.05 2.07
CA LEU A 274 -9.71 6.67 2.40
C LEU A 274 -9.15 5.76 1.31
N CYS A 275 -7.85 5.88 1.03
CA CYS A 275 -7.10 4.93 0.22
C CYS A 275 -5.77 4.56 0.88
N ALA A 276 -5.30 3.36 0.58
CA ALA A 276 -3.99 2.84 0.99
C ALA A 276 -3.35 2.05 -0.16
N GLY A 277 -2.12 1.62 0.02
CA GLY A 277 -1.36 0.86 -0.98
C GLY A 277 -0.29 1.69 -1.66
N THR A 278 0.37 1.10 -2.65
CA THR A 278 1.64 1.58 -3.22
C THR A 278 1.47 2.50 -4.44
N ASP A 279 0.39 2.36 -5.21
CA ASP A 279 0.19 3.07 -6.48
C ASP A 279 -0.92 4.13 -6.41
N ASN A 280 -1.20 4.69 -5.22
CA ASN A 280 -2.33 5.61 -5.04
C ASN A 280 -2.28 6.81 -5.98
N ARG A 281 -1.08 7.32 -6.27
CA ARG A 281 -0.88 8.43 -7.22
C ARG A 281 -1.48 8.16 -8.60
N CYS A 282 -1.55 6.90 -9.03
CA CYS A 282 -2.18 6.51 -10.29
C CYS A 282 -3.71 6.60 -10.23
N TYR A 283 -4.33 6.51 -9.05
CA TYR A 283 -5.79 6.34 -8.90
C TYR A 283 -6.50 7.55 -8.25
N LYS A 284 -5.81 8.40 -7.48
CA LYS A 284 -6.46 9.46 -6.69
C LYS A 284 -7.31 10.42 -7.52
N ASP A 285 -6.83 10.84 -8.69
CA ASP A 285 -7.55 11.80 -9.54
C ASP A 285 -8.81 11.17 -10.15
N ASP A 286 -8.69 9.94 -10.67
CA ASP A 286 -9.83 9.17 -11.16
C ASP A 286 -10.87 8.90 -10.05
N LEU A 287 -10.40 8.58 -8.84
CA LEU A 287 -11.25 8.33 -7.68
C LEU A 287 -11.99 9.60 -7.23
N GLU A 288 -11.31 10.74 -7.25
CA GLU A 288 -11.90 12.05 -7.00
C GLU A 288 -12.96 12.39 -8.06
N GLU A 289 -12.70 12.12 -9.34
CA GLU A 289 -13.68 12.31 -10.40
C GLU A 289 -14.92 11.43 -10.16
N LEU A 290 -14.74 10.17 -9.79
CA LEU A 290 -15.81 9.20 -9.60
C LEU A 290 -16.71 9.52 -8.39
N TRP A 291 -16.12 9.91 -7.27
CA TRP A 291 -16.84 10.11 -6.00
C TRP A 291 -17.09 11.57 -5.64
N GLY A 292 -16.42 12.50 -6.31
CA GLY A 292 -16.49 13.94 -6.02
C GLY A 292 -15.76 14.33 -4.74
N VAL A 293 -14.98 13.42 -4.15
CA VAL A 293 -14.17 13.64 -2.95
C VAL A 293 -12.81 12.99 -3.18
N ARG A 294 -11.73 13.76 -2.99
CA ARG A 294 -10.37 13.24 -3.06
C ARG A 294 -10.11 12.32 -1.85
N PRO A 295 -9.68 11.06 -2.08
CA PRO A 295 -9.40 10.16 -0.97
C PRO A 295 -8.19 10.64 -0.16
N VAL A 296 -8.28 10.48 1.16
CA VAL A 296 -7.16 10.58 2.10
C VAL A 296 -6.31 9.36 1.98
N GLU A 297 -5.03 9.57 1.75
CA GLU A 297 -4.07 8.49 1.80
C GLU A 297 -3.71 8.16 3.25
N VAL A 298 -3.65 6.86 3.55
CA VAL A 298 -3.23 6.32 4.83
C VAL A 298 -2.09 5.34 4.60
N PHE A 299 -1.10 5.38 5.48
CA PHE A 299 -0.06 4.38 5.53
C PHE A 299 -0.35 3.37 6.63
N ALA A 300 -0.58 2.13 6.19
CA ALA A 300 -0.74 0.99 7.05
C ALA A 300 -0.06 -0.23 6.43
N GLY A 301 0.50 -1.07 7.29
CA GLY A 301 1.08 -2.36 6.92
C GLY A 301 0.87 -3.38 8.03
N THR A 302 1.11 -4.64 7.70
CA THR A 302 0.87 -5.74 8.64
C THR A 302 1.86 -5.72 9.79
N GLU A 303 3.10 -5.32 9.55
CA GLU A 303 4.13 -5.13 10.57
C GLU A 303 4.02 -3.76 11.27
N PRO A 304 3.92 -2.61 10.54
CA PRO A 304 3.87 -1.29 11.16
C PRO A 304 2.57 -0.94 11.89
N SER A 305 1.43 -1.59 11.62
CA SER A 305 0.10 -1.06 11.95
C SER A 305 -0.26 0.19 11.13
N PHE A 306 -1.24 0.99 11.57
CA PHE A 306 -1.50 2.34 11.05
C PHE A 306 -0.47 3.32 11.60
N VAL A 307 0.32 3.90 10.71
CA VAL A 307 1.50 4.69 11.07
C VAL A 307 1.49 6.09 10.47
N GLY A 308 0.61 6.39 9.51
CA GLY A 308 0.43 7.77 9.06
C GLY A 308 -0.81 8.02 8.21
N THR A 309 -1.13 9.29 8.04
CA THR A 309 -2.30 9.75 7.27
C THR A 309 -2.04 11.14 6.67
N GLU A 310 -2.66 11.43 5.53
CA GLU A 310 -2.79 12.81 5.05
C GLU A 310 -3.80 13.60 5.88
N THR A 311 -3.71 14.92 5.81
CA THR A 311 -4.67 15.86 6.41
C THR A 311 -5.81 16.20 5.44
N TRP A 312 -6.65 17.17 5.83
CA TRP A 312 -7.65 17.82 4.97
C TRP A 312 -7.07 18.34 3.64
N ASN A 313 -5.77 18.66 3.56
CA ASN A 313 -5.13 19.17 2.36
C ASN A 313 -4.71 18.10 1.34
N ARG A 314 -4.76 16.80 1.70
CA ARG A 314 -4.45 15.67 0.77
C ARG A 314 -3.05 15.79 0.12
N ASN A 315 -2.09 16.30 0.88
CA ASN A 315 -0.76 16.68 0.40
C ASN A 315 0.35 16.07 1.28
N GLY A 316 0.46 14.75 1.25
CA GLY A 316 1.50 14.02 1.95
C GLY A 316 1.11 13.57 3.35
N LEU A 317 1.77 12.49 3.76
CA LEU A 317 1.50 11.72 4.97
C LEU A 317 2.28 12.31 6.15
N TYR A 318 1.59 12.45 7.28
CA TYR A 318 2.21 12.69 8.58
C TYR A 318 2.24 11.37 9.36
N PHE A 319 3.37 11.03 9.97
CA PHE A 319 3.51 9.80 10.74
C PHE A 319 3.12 9.98 12.21
N PHE A 320 2.30 9.07 12.73
CA PHE A 320 1.88 9.05 14.12
C PHE A 320 3.09 8.77 15.04
N PRO A 321 3.31 9.55 16.11
CA PRO A 321 4.51 9.43 16.94
C PRO A 321 4.53 8.20 17.86
N ASP A 322 3.45 7.42 17.94
CA ASP A 322 3.22 6.45 19.00
C ASP A 322 3.02 4.99 18.55
N ALA A 323 2.89 4.76 17.24
CA ALA A 323 2.78 3.42 16.66
C ALA A 323 4.16 2.75 16.50
N CYS A 324 5.12 3.50 15.95
CA CYS A 324 6.47 3.04 15.69
C CYS A 324 7.50 4.13 16.02
N PHE A 325 8.72 3.71 16.34
CA PHE A 325 9.90 4.57 16.23
C PHE A 325 10.40 4.52 14.78
N TYR A 326 10.58 5.68 14.15
CA TYR A 326 10.94 5.76 12.73
C TYR A 326 12.40 6.12 12.54
N GLU A 327 13.08 5.31 11.76
CA GLU A 327 14.39 5.56 11.19
C GLU A 327 14.26 5.63 9.66
N PHE A 328 15.08 6.45 9.04
CA PHE A 328 15.07 6.70 7.62
C PHE A 328 16.44 6.38 7.05
N MET A 329 16.56 5.36 6.22
CA MET A 329 17.81 5.04 5.54
C MET A 329 17.86 5.82 4.22
N PRO A 330 18.80 6.77 4.04
CA PRO A 330 18.92 7.52 2.79
C PRO A 330 19.09 6.58 1.59
N GLN A 331 18.50 6.95 0.44
CA GLN A 331 18.54 6.14 -0.77
C GLN A 331 19.98 5.77 -1.21
N ASP A 332 20.94 6.67 -1.04
CA ASP A 332 22.35 6.39 -1.36
C ASP A 332 22.96 5.34 -0.43
N GLU A 333 22.60 5.35 0.86
CA GLU A 333 23.04 4.33 1.82
C GLU A 333 22.44 2.95 1.49
N MET A 334 21.17 2.94 1.07
CA MET A 334 20.50 1.75 0.57
C MET A 334 21.21 1.19 -0.67
N TYR A 335 21.51 2.02 -1.67
CA TYR A 335 22.21 1.56 -2.88
C TYR A 335 23.60 1.02 -2.57
N ARG A 336 24.36 1.65 -1.67
CA ARG A 336 25.65 1.12 -1.20
C ARG A 336 25.49 -0.25 -0.54
N ASN A 337 24.47 -0.43 0.29
CA ASN A 337 24.16 -1.73 0.91
C ASN A 337 23.74 -2.79 -0.12
N MET A 338 23.06 -2.41 -1.20
CA MET A 338 22.72 -3.32 -2.30
C MET A 338 23.95 -3.74 -3.11
N GLU A 339 24.91 -2.83 -3.32
CA GLU A 339 26.17 -3.11 -4.04
C GLU A 339 27.16 -3.92 -3.20
N ASP A 340 27.23 -3.64 -1.90
CA ASP A 340 28.03 -4.35 -0.91
C ASP A 340 27.17 -4.75 0.30
N PRO A 341 26.68 -5.99 0.36
CA PRO A 341 25.89 -6.47 1.49
C PRO A 341 26.63 -6.46 2.84
N SER A 342 27.96 -6.35 2.85
CA SER A 342 28.75 -6.23 4.09
C SER A 342 28.79 -4.80 4.64
N TYR A 343 28.44 -3.81 3.81
CA TYR A 343 28.29 -2.42 4.23
C TYR A 343 27.10 -2.29 5.18
N ALA A 344 27.34 -1.73 6.37
CA ALA A 344 26.30 -1.39 7.33
C ALA A 344 25.77 0.03 7.05
N PRO A 345 24.56 0.18 6.49
CA PRO A 345 24.07 1.49 6.10
C PRO A 345 23.62 2.31 7.31
N LYS A 346 23.75 3.62 7.17
CA LYS A 346 23.34 4.59 8.19
C LYS A 346 21.88 4.98 8.03
N THR A 347 21.25 5.25 9.15
CA THR A 347 19.90 5.81 9.22
C THR A 347 19.92 7.17 9.89
N VAL A 348 18.87 7.94 9.65
CA VAL A 348 18.60 9.20 10.35
C VAL A 348 17.22 9.12 11.04
N CYS A 349 17.02 9.90 12.10
CA CYS A 349 15.72 9.99 12.79
C CYS A 349 14.81 11.03 12.12
N MET A 350 13.55 11.11 12.57
CA MET A 350 12.57 12.07 12.05
C MET A 350 13.05 13.53 12.08
N ASP A 351 13.79 13.93 13.10
CA ASP A 351 14.35 15.28 13.28
C ASP A 351 15.58 15.56 12.39
N GLN A 352 15.98 14.61 11.56
CA GLN A 352 17.20 14.67 10.75
C GLN A 352 16.93 14.46 9.25
N VAL A 353 15.67 14.26 8.85
CA VAL A 353 15.30 14.14 7.43
C VAL A 353 15.47 15.48 6.71
N VAL A 354 15.75 15.41 5.42
CA VAL A 354 15.98 16.55 4.54
C VAL A 354 14.92 16.61 3.45
N PRO A 355 14.26 17.76 3.20
CA PRO A 355 13.31 17.92 2.10
C PRO A 355 13.90 17.57 0.74
N GLY A 356 13.13 16.86 -0.08
CA GLY A 356 13.53 16.40 -1.41
C GLY A 356 14.21 15.03 -1.42
N GLU A 357 14.88 14.65 -0.33
CA GLU A 357 15.56 13.37 -0.20
C GLU A 357 14.59 12.19 -0.09
N VAL A 358 15.05 11.02 -0.54
CA VAL A 358 14.31 9.76 -0.54
C VAL A 358 14.94 8.78 0.44
N TYR A 359 14.11 8.08 1.19
CA TYR A 359 14.52 7.18 2.26
C TYR A 359 13.76 5.86 2.18
N GLU A 360 14.44 4.75 2.49
CA GLU A 360 13.76 3.52 2.91
C GLU A 360 13.32 3.69 4.37
N LEU A 361 12.06 3.36 4.65
CA LEU A 361 11.54 3.37 6.01
C LEU A 361 12.04 2.15 6.80
N VAL A 362 12.67 2.44 7.93
CA VAL A 362 13.09 1.46 8.93
C VAL A 362 12.32 1.74 10.21
N LEU A 363 11.77 0.71 10.85
CA LEU A 363 10.93 0.93 12.04
C LEU A 363 11.23 -0.01 13.19
N THR A 364 10.90 0.46 14.39
CA THR A 364 10.76 -0.39 15.57
C THR A 364 9.32 -0.28 16.05
N VAL A 365 8.60 -1.39 16.06
CA VAL A 365 7.19 -1.43 16.48
C VAL A 365 7.13 -1.29 18.00
N LEU A 366 6.40 -0.28 18.47
CA LEU A 366 6.31 0.07 19.88
C LEU A 366 5.26 -0.80 20.60
N LYS A 367 5.17 -0.64 21.93
CA LYS A 367 4.11 -1.21 22.78
C LYS A 367 4.05 -2.75 22.75
N GLY A 368 5.22 -3.38 22.87
CA GLY A 368 5.39 -4.84 22.89
C GLY A 368 5.51 -5.47 21.50
N GLY A 369 5.66 -4.66 20.45
CA GLY A 369 5.88 -5.15 19.08
C GLY A 369 7.16 -5.97 18.90
N ALA A 370 7.12 -6.96 18.03
CA ALA A 370 8.24 -7.89 17.81
C ALA A 370 9.38 -7.31 16.95
N PHE A 371 9.07 -6.42 16.02
CA PHE A 371 10.00 -5.95 15.00
C PHE A 371 10.84 -4.77 15.51
N ALA A 372 12.17 -4.87 15.40
CA ALA A 372 13.12 -3.84 15.82
C ALA A 372 14.10 -3.51 14.69
N ARG A 373 14.25 -2.22 14.38
CA ARG A 373 15.02 -1.70 13.24
C ARG A 373 14.76 -2.49 11.95
N TYR A 374 13.49 -2.80 11.74
CA TYR A 374 12.98 -3.63 10.65
C TYR A 374 12.85 -2.81 9.38
N ARG A 375 13.45 -3.34 8.31
CA ARG A 375 13.39 -2.80 6.96
C ARG A 375 12.05 -3.16 6.32
N VAL A 376 11.17 -2.18 6.19
CA VAL A 376 9.83 -2.40 5.64
C VAL A 376 9.89 -2.62 4.13
N GLY A 377 10.90 -2.04 3.47
CA GLY A 377 11.04 -2.02 2.03
C GLY A 377 10.17 -0.98 1.32
N ASP A 378 9.63 0.00 2.05
CA ASP A 378 8.86 1.13 1.51
C ASP A 378 9.73 2.38 1.40
N MET A 379 9.67 3.05 0.25
CA MET A 379 10.43 4.26 -0.05
C MET A 379 9.57 5.50 0.07
N TYR A 380 10.05 6.50 0.82
CA TYR A 380 9.37 7.77 1.05
C TYR A 380 10.24 8.96 0.70
N ARG A 381 9.64 9.99 0.11
CA ARG A 381 10.27 11.29 -0.08
C ARG A 381 9.82 12.26 1.00
N CYS A 382 10.76 12.90 1.68
CA CYS A 382 10.43 14.01 2.58
C CYS A 382 10.00 15.22 1.74
N LEU A 383 8.75 15.65 1.85
CA LEU A 383 8.24 16.80 1.09
C LEU A 383 8.57 18.14 1.76
N GLY A 384 8.73 18.15 3.08
CA GLY A 384 8.99 19.35 3.86
C GLY A 384 8.97 19.05 5.35
N LEU A 385 9.54 19.96 6.14
CA LEU A 385 9.66 19.84 7.62
C LEU A 385 8.53 20.55 8.37
N ALA A 386 7.72 21.34 7.65
CA ALA A 386 6.58 22.09 8.13
C ALA A 386 5.62 22.35 6.97
N SER A 387 4.37 22.66 7.27
CA SER A 387 3.36 23.04 6.28
C SER A 387 2.59 24.25 6.75
N LYS A 388 2.63 25.33 5.97
CA LYS A 388 1.82 26.53 6.24
C LYS A 388 0.33 26.27 6.00
N GLU A 389 0.00 25.40 5.05
CA GLU A 389 -1.38 25.05 4.72
C GLU A 389 -2.05 24.19 5.79
N ASP A 390 -1.26 23.35 6.48
CA ASP A 390 -1.74 22.52 7.60
C ASP A 390 -1.48 23.14 8.97
N ASP A 391 -0.69 24.22 9.05
CA ASP A 391 -0.14 24.80 10.29
C ASP A 391 0.66 23.79 11.14
N THR A 392 1.45 22.94 10.48
CA THR A 392 2.25 21.88 11.12
C THR A 392 3.73 22.24 11.17
N ARG A 393 4.43 21.71 12.18
CA ARG A 393 5.89 21.88 12.38
C ARG A 393 6.63 20.52 12.47
N ILE A 394 6.07 19.53 11.78
CA ILE A 394 6.61 18.17 11.68
C ILE A 394 6.74 17.76 10.20
N PRO A 395 7.65 16.83 9.87
CA PRO A 395 7.86 16.40 8.50
C PRO A 395 6.65 15.69 7.88
N ARG A 396 6.48 15.87 6.57
CA ARG A 396 5.47 15.19 5.76
C ARG A 396 6.11 14.44 4.59
N PHE A 397 5.54 13.30 4.22
CA PHE A 397 6.15 12.35 3.29
C PHE A 397 5.23 11.97 2.14
N GLU A 398 5.81 11.71 0.97
CA GLU A 398 5.15 11.07 -0.18
C GLU A 398 5.67 9.64 -0.31
N TYR A 399 4.77 8.66 -0.44
CA TYR A 399 5.17 7.31 -0.83
C TYR A 399 5.65 7.30 -2.28
N ILE A 400 6.80 6.69 -2.54
CA ILE A 400 7.41 6.64 -3.88
C ILE A 400 7.19 5.27 -4.52
N ASP A 401 7.76 4.23 -3.93
CA ASP A 401 7.62 2.85 -4.39
C ASP A 401 8.20 1.89 -3.33
N ARG A 402 8.26 0.61 -3.63
CA ARG A 402 9.08 -0.35 -2.89
C ARG A 402 10.58 -0.13 -3.20
N VAL A 403 11.42 -0.74 -2.37
CA VAL A 403 12.86 -0.86 -2.63
C VAL A 403 13.14 -1.45 -4.03
N PRO A 404 14.25 -1.07 -4.70
CA PRO A 404 14.44 -1.35 -6.13
C PRO A 404 14.57 -2.83 -6.52
N ASP A 405 14.75 -3.73 -5.58
CA ASP A 405 14.78 -5.18 -5.79
C ASP A 405 13.39 -5.83 -5.83
N ILE A 406 12.33 -5.06 -5.60
CA ILE A 406 10.93 -5.48 -5.65
C ILE A 406 10.15 -4.62 -6.65
N ILE A 407 9.44 -5.26 -7.58
CA ILE A 407 8.39 -4.62 -8.38
C ILE A 407 7.04 -4.87 -7.73
N ASP A 408 6.39 -3.82 -7.27
CA ASP A 408 5.00 -3.86 -6.80
C ASP A 408 4.06 -3.33 -7.88
N ILE A 409 3.05 -4.12 -8.24
CA ILE A 409 1.99 -3.71 -9.16
C ILE A 409 0.67 -3.60 -8.39
N ALA A 410 0.16 -2.37 -8.31
CA ALA A 410 -1.16 -2.01 -7.81
C ALA A 410 -1.42 -2.37 -6.34
N GLY A 411 -0.36 -2.54 -5.54
CA GLY A 411 -0.43 -2.95 -4.14
C GLY A 411 -0.75 -4.43 -3.93
N PHE A 412 -0.75 -5.21 -5.01
CA PHE A 412 -1.17 -6.62 -5.00
C PHE A 412 0.00 -7.55 -5.17
N THR A 413 0.80 -7.34 -6.23
CA THR A 413 1.79 -8.33 -6.63
C THR A 413 3.19 -7.78 -6.47
N ARG A 414 3.95 -8.43 -5.59
CA ARG A 414 5.36 -8.15 -5.34
C ARG A 414 6.24 -9.18 -6.04
N ILE A 415 7.05 -8.70 -6.98
CA ILE A 415 7.86 -9.51 -7.87
C ILE A 415 9.33 -9.23 -7.58
N SER A 416 10.03 -10.26 -7.11
CA SER A 416 11.47 -10.22 -6.82
C SER A 416 12.28 -10.80 -7.96
N GLU A 417 13.60 -10.59 -7.91
CA GLU A 417 14.53 -11.23 -8.85
C GLU A 417 14.42 -12.76 -8.81
N ASN A 418 14.35 -13.35 -7.62
CA ASN A 418 14.21 -14.78 -7.42
C ASN A 418 12.90 -15.31 -8.03
N SER A 419 11.81 -14.56 -7.91
CA SER A 419 10.52 -14.92 -8.51
C SER A 419 10.64 -15.09 -10.03
N ILE A 420 11.32 -14.16 -10.71
CA ILE A 420 11.50 -14.23 -12.17
C ILE A 420 12.50 -15.32 -12.56
N LYS A 421 13.61 -15.47 -11.82
CA LYS A 421 14.60 -16.55 -12.06
C LYS A 421 13.95 -17.93 -12.03
N ASN A 422 13.16 -18.22 -10.99
CA ASN A 422 12.45 -19.49 -10.86
C ASN A 422 11.54 -19.74 -12.06
N VAL A 423 10.85 -18.72 -12.57
CA VAL A 423 9.97 -18.87 -13.72
C VAL A 423 10.74 -19.14 -15.01
N ILE A 424 11.88 -18.45 -15.22
CA ILE A 424 12.75 -18.70 -16.37
C ILE A 424 13.25 -20.15 -16.33
N GLU A 425 13.75 -20.61 -15.18
CA GLU A 425 14.24 -21.98 -14.99
C GLU A 425 13.16 -23.02 -15.26
N LEU A 426 11.95 -22.82 -14.74
CA LEU A 426 10.80 -23.72 -14.96
C LEU A 426 10.31 -23.71 -16.41
N SER A 427 10.47 -22.60 -17.15
CA SER A 427 10.03 -22.50 -18.54
C SER A 427 10.85 -23.37 -19.51
N GLY A 428 12.06 -23.78 -19.11
CA GLY A 428 12.99 -24.53 -19.96
C GLY A 428 13.56 -23.74 -21.15
N LEU A 429 13.30 -22.42 -21.22
CA LEU A 429 13.83 -21.57 -22.27
C LEU A 429 15.26 -21.14 -21.96
N GLU A 430 16.14 -21.23 -22.96
CA GLU A 430 17.49 -20.70 -22.85
C GLU A 430 17.47 -19.17 -22.96
N VAL A 431 17.44 -18.49 -21.81
CA VAL A 431 17.51 -17.04 -21.68
C VAL A 431 18.96 -16.60 -21.46
N ALA A 432 19.51 -15.81 -22.39
CA ALA A 432 20.87 -15.28 -22.33
C ALA A 432 21.00 -14.06 -21.41
N GLY A 433 19.92 -13.30 -21.23
CA GLY A 433 19.86 -12.15 -20.34
C GLY A 433 18.45 -11.61 -20.22
N TRP A 434 18.15 -10.94 -19.11
CA TRP A 434 16.84 -10.33 -18.90
C TRP A 434 16.92 -9.14 -17.94
N VAL A 435 15.99 -8.20 -18.07
CA VAL A 435 15.69 -7.17 -17.06
C VAL A 435 14.19 -6.98 -16.96
N ALA A 436 13.71 -6.55 -15.81
CA ALA A 436 12.31 -6.27 -15.57
C ALA A 436 12.16 -4.95 -14.81
N LEU A 437 11.17 -4.16 -15.20
CA LEU A 437 10.86 -2.87 -14.57
C LEU A 437 9.36 -2.67 -14.45
N LYS A 438 8.97 -1.90 -13.44
CA LYS A 438 7.66 -1.28 -13.37
C LYS A 438 7.60 -0.11 -14.33
N GLU A 439 6.65 -0.15 -15.26
CA GLU A 439 6.34 0.95 -16.17
C GLU A 439 4.88 1.39 -16.01
N PHE A 440 4.55 2.53 -16.61
CA PHE A 440 3.24 3.14 -16.49
C PHE A 440 2.63 3.36 -17.87
N THR A 441 1.33 3.09 -18.02
CA THR A 441 0.65 3.30 -19.29
C THR A 441 0.62 4.80 -19.65
N PRO A 442 0.83 5.19 -20.91
CA PRO A 442 0.89 6.61 -21.30
C PRO A 442 -0.41 7.39 -21.09
N ASP A 443 -1.56 6.70 -21.08
CA ASP A 443 -2.89 7.29 -21.03
C ASP A 443 -3.35 7.62 -19.60
N LYS A 444 -3.24 6.64 -18.70
CA LYS A 444 -3.79 6.66 -17.34
C LYS A 444 -2.75 6.43 -16.25
N GLY A 445 -1.47 6.31 -16.62
CA GLY A 445 -0.40 6.03 -15.68
C GLY A 445 -0.61 4.72 -14.91
N ARG A 446 -1.19 3.68 -15.53
CA ARG A 446 -1.44 2.41 -14.85
C ARG A 446 -0.15 1.60 -14.74
N PRO A 447 0.20 1.07 -13.57
CA PRO A 447 1.42 0.30 -13.39
C PRO A 447 1.32 -1.06 -14.10
N TYR A 448 2.40 -1.48 -14.75
CA TYR A 448 2.56 -2.81 -15.33
C TYR A 448 4.03 -3.26 -15.25
N LEU A 449 4.23 -4.57 -15.24
CA LEU A 449 5.54 -5.20 -15.33
C LEU A 449 5.94 -5.31 -16.82
N HIS A 450 7.08 -4.73 -17.18
CA HIS A 450 7.69 -4.93 -18.49
C HIS A 450 9.01 -5.70 -18.35
N MET A 451 9.05 -6.89 -18.95
CA MET A 451 10.24 -7.72 -19.01
C MET A 451 10.88 -7.64 -20.40
N TYR A 452 12.19 -7.34 -20.44
CA TYR A 452 13.00 -7.36 -21.64
C TYR A 452 13.91 -8.59 -21.60
N VAL A 453 13.81 -9.46 -22.60
CA VAL A 453 14.42 -10.81 -22.57
C VAL A 453 15.25 -11.03 -23.82
N GLU A 454 16.51 -11.43 -23.66
CA GLU A 454 17.36 -11.92 -24.73
C GLU A 454 17.37 -13.45 -24.72
N LEU A 455 16.89 -14.08 -25.80
CA LEU A 455 16.91 -15.54 -25.97
C LEU A 455 18.22 -16.01 -26.60
N ALA A 456 18.67 -17.21 -26.24
CA ALA A 456 19.82 -17.84 -26.86
C ALA A 456 19.56 -18.14 -28.37
N PRO A 457 20.59 -18.10 -29.24
CA PRO A 457 20.42 -18.26 -30.69
C PRO A 457 19.63 -19.49 -31.15
N GLY A 458 19.74 -20.62 -30.44
CA GLY A 458 19.03 -21.87 -30.75
C GLY A 458 17.51 -21.81 -30.50
N THR A 459 17.07 -20.95 -29.58
CA THR A 459 15.66 -20.80 -29.15
C THR A 459 14.95 -19.68 -29.92
N VAL A 460 15.67 -18.93 -30.74
CA VAL A 460 15.18 -17.75 -31.48
C VAL A 460 14.28 -18.11 -32.67
N VAL A 461 14.32 -19.35 -33.16
CA VAL A 461 13.55 -19.80 -34.33
C VAL A 461 12.03 -19.68 -34.10
N ASN A 462 11.57 -19.56 -32.84
CA ASN A 462 10.15 -19.46 -32.49
C ASN A 462 9.82 -18.32 -31.52
N ARG A 463 10.31 -17.09 -31.79
CA ARG A 463 10.16 -15.91 -30.89
C ARG A 463 8.74 -15.69 -30.33
N ALA A 464 7.72 -15.83 -31.17
CA ALA A 464 6.33 -15.62 -30.75
C ALA A 464 5.88 -16.68 -29.73
N VAL A 465 6.22 -17.95 -29.96
CA VAL A 465 5.91 -19.04 -29.03
C VAL A 465 6.71 -18.91 -27.75
N SER A 466 8.00 -18.54 -27.80
CA SER A 466 8.80 -18.33 -26.60
C SER A 466 8.29 -17.16 -25.74
N ARG A 467 7.80 -16.08 -26.36
CA ARG A 467 7.16 -14.95 -25.66
C ARG A 467 5.88 -15.39 -24.94
N GLU A 468 4.97 -16.06 -25.66
CA GLU A 468 3.72 -16.53 -25.06
C GLU A 468 3.98 -17.57 -23.95
N LEU A 469 4.96 -18.48 -24.15
CA LEU A 469 5.35 -19.46 -23.14
C LEU A 469 5.85 -18.80 -21.85
N LEU A 470 6.72 -17.78 -21.94
CA LEU A 470 7.16 -17.02 -20.76
C LEU A 470 5.99 -16.31 -20.09
N LYS A 471 5.12 -15.68 -20.88
CA LYS A 471 3.97 -14.95 -20.37
C LYS A 471 3.00 -15.86 -19.62
N GLU A 472 2.74 -17.06 -20.14
CA GLU A 472 1.92 -18.09 -19.51
C GLU A 472 2.55 -18.59 -18.21
N HIS A 473 3.84 -18.96 -18.21
CA HIS A 473 4.53 -19.43 -17.00
C HIS A 473 4.58 -18.37 -15.91
N LEU A 474 4.89 -17.11 -16.25
CA LEU A 474 4.85 -15.99 -15.31
C LEU A 474 3.43 -15.80 -14.75
N THR A 475 2.42 -15.85 -15.61
CA THR A 475 1.02 -15.75 -15.17
C THR A 475 0.64 -16.88 -14.22
N ILE A 476 1.03 -18.12 -14.50
CA ILE A 476 0.75 -19.28 -13.65
C ILE A 476 1.48 -19.14 -12.30
N TYR A 477 2.76 -18.79 -12.33
CA TYR A 477 3.57 -18.63 -11.13
C TYR A 477 3.04 -17.51 -10.24
N PHE A 478 2.71 -16.35 -10.81
CA PHE A 478 2.15 -15.26 -10.03
C PHE A 478 0.79 -15.63 -9.44
N LYS A 479 -0.08 -16.34 -10.17
CA LYS A 479 -1.34 -16.89 -9.60
C LYS A 479 -1.13 -17.90 -8.48
N TYR A 480 0.00 -18.60 -8.48
CA TYR A 480 0.33 -19.61 -7.48
C TYR A 480 0.90 -18.98 -6.20
N VAL A 481 1.84 -18.05 -6.35
CA VAL A 481 2.52 -17.38 -5.23
C VAL A 481 1.64 -16.29 -4.62
N ASP A 482 0.83 -15.63 -5.44
CA ASP A 482 -0.04 -14.53 -5.05
C ASP A 482 -1.47 -14.83 -5.49
N GLN A 483 -2.31 -15.22 -4.53
CA GLN A 483 -3.73 -15.50 -4.78
C GLN A 483 -4.44 -14.26 -5.34
N ASP A 484 -3.99 -13.05 -5.00
CA ASP A 484 -4.62 -11.81 -5.45
C ASP A 484 -4.28 -11.50 -6.93
N TYR A 485 -3.21 -12.09 -7.48
CA TYR A 485 -2.87 -12.00 -8.90
C TYR A 485 -3.98 -12.59 -9.80
N GLN A 486 -4.80 -13.53 -9.28
CA GLN A 486 -5.92 -14.10 -10.05
C GLN A 486 -6.90 -13.02 -10.53
N ASP A 487 -7.17 -12.04 -9.68
CA ASP A 487 -8.09 -10.95 -9.95
C ASP A 487 -7.39 -9.71 -10.52
N LEU A 488 -6.07 -9.65 -10.51
CA LEU A 488 -5.30 -8.46 -10.92
C LEU A 488 -5.63 -7.97 -12.33
N LYS A 489 -5.70 -8.87 -13.32
CA LYS A 489 -6.10 -8.50 -14.71
C LYS A 489 -7.48 -7.85 -14.75
N ARG A 490 -8.40 -8.34 -13.91
CA ARG A 490 -9.77 -7.83 -13.82
C ARG A 490 -9.83 -6.51 -13.08
N ILE A 491 -9.05 -6.35 -12.00
CA ILE A 491 -8.95 -5.13 -11.20
C ILE A 491 -8.35 -3.99 -12.02
N LEU A 492 -7.26 -4.27 -12.76
CA LEU A 492 -6.58 -3.30 -13.61
C LEU A 492 -7.30 -3.03 -14.92
N GLY A 493 -8.13 -3.97 -15.39
CA GLY A 493 -8.77 -3.88 -16.71
C GLY A 493 -7.78 -4.00 -17.88
N MET A 494 -6.56 -4.47 -17.63
CA MET A 494 -5.50 -4.68 -18.60
C MET A 494 -4.63 -5.89 -18.21
N ASP A 495 -3.78 -6.36 -19.14
CA ASP A 495 -2.76 -7.33 -18.81
C ASP A 495 -1.56 -6.60 -18.16
N PRO A 496 -1.21 -6.90 -16.89
CA PRO A 496 -0.12 -6.23 -16.20
C PRO A 496 1.27 -6.76 -16.59
N LEU A 497 1.37 -7.70 -17.52
CA LEU A 497 2.65 -8.27 -17.96
C LEU A 497 2.88 -8.05 -19.46
N GLU A 498 3.94 -7.30 -19.77
CA GLU A 498 4.47 -7.11 -21.11
C GLU A 498 5.85 -7.76 -21.24
N ILE A 499 6.11 -8.38 -22.39
CA ILE A 499 7.39 -9.05 -22.67
C ILE A 499 7.91 -8.61 -24.04
N THR A 500 9.08 -7.99 -24.04
CA THR A 500 9.83 -7.62 -25.25
C THR A 500 11.03 -8.55 -25.42
N VAL A 501 11.06 -9.30 -26.53
CA VAL A 501 12.20 -10.15 -26.89
C VAL A 501 13.24 -9.32 -27.65
N LEU A 502 14.46 -9.23 -27.11
CA LEU A 502 15.60 -8.51 -27.67
C LEU A 502 16.36 -9.33 -28.71
N ARG A 503 17.18 -8.64 -29.50
CA ARG A 503 18.14 -9.28 -30.41
C ARG A 503 19.26 -9.96 -29.63
N CYS A 504 19.78 -11.06 -30.16
CA CYS A 504 20.94 -11.72 -29.58
C CYS A 504 22.15 -10.78 -29.53
N GLY A 505 22.89 -10.80 -28.42
CA GLY A 505 24.03 -9.95 -28.14
C GLY A 505 23.69 -8.56 -27.60
N THR A 506 22.41 -8.23 -27.36
CA THR A 506 22.02 -6.89 -26.88
C THR A 506 22.61 -6.57 -25.50
N PHE A 507 22.51 -7.48 -24.52
CA PHE A 507 23.08 -7.24 -23.19
C PHE A 507 24.61 -7.15 -23.23
N LYS A 508 25.25 -7.98 -24.06
CA LYS A 508 26.71 -7.95 -24.26
C LYS A 508 27.15 -6.61 -24.86
N ALA A 509 26.50 -6.18 -25.95
CA ALA A 509 26.80 -4.92 -26.62
C ALA A 509 26.58 -3.71 -25.69
N TYR A 510 25.52 -3.74 -24.87
CA TYR A 510 25.29 -2.71 -23.86
C TYR A 510 26.42 -2.66 -22.83
N LYS A 511 26.82 -3.81 -22.27
CA LYS A 511 27.93 -3.88 -21.30
C LYS A 511 29.25 -3.37 -21.88
N GLU A 512 29.56 -3.73 -23.13
CA GLU A 512 30.76 -3.26 -23.82
C GLU A 512 30.77 -1.75 -24.06
N ARG A 513 29.60 -1.15 -24.34
CA ARG A 513 29.49 0.28 -24.61
C ARG A 513 29.37 1.15 -23.36
N ALA A 514 28.54 0.73 -22.40
CA ALA A 514 28.23 1.51 -21.21
C ALA A 514 29.17 1.23 -20.03
N GLY A 515 29.98 0.15 -20.09
CA GLY A 515 30.92 -0.22 -19.04
C GLY A 515 30.28 -0.71 -17.75
N LYS A 516 28.96 -0.95 -17.73
CA LYS A 516 28.20 -1.42 -16.56
C LYS A 516 27.23 -2.54 -16.92
N THR A 517 26.86 -3.35 -15.94
CA THR A 517 25.82 -4.38 -16.05
C THR A 517 24.55 -3.86 -15.40
N LEU A 518 23.41 -4.09 -16.05
CA LEU A 518 22.11 -3.70 -15.51
C LEU A 518 21.72 -4.63 -14.38
N ARG A 519 21.11 -4.07 -13.33
CA ARG A 519 20.37 -4.86 -12.36
C ARG A 519 19.17 -5.50 -13.03
N HIS A 520 18.81 -6.68 -12.58
CA HIS A 520 17.69 -7.43 -13.13
C HIS A 520 16.33 -6.81 -12.81
N ILE A 521 16.15 -6.24 -11.61
CA ILE A 521 14.90 -5.62 -11.17
C ILE A 521 15.08 -4.11 -11.06
N ASN A 522 14.08 -3.37 -11.57
CA ASN A 522 14.02 -1.91 -11.64
C ASN A 522 15.41 -1.25 -11.91
N PRO A 523 16.10 -1.63 -13.01
CA PRO A 523 17.21 -0.82 -13.49
C PRO A 523 16.70 0.57 -13.89
N SER A 524 17.62 1.53 -14.05
CA SER A 524 17.26 2.85 -14.55
C SER A 524 16.54 2.75 -15.90
N ILE A 525 15.38 3.39 -16.02
CA ILE A 525 14.61 3.40 -17.27
C ILE A 525 15.42 4.01 -18.43
N HIS A 526 16.29 4.99 -18.13
CA HIS A 526 17.20 5.56 -19.12
C HIS A 526 18.16 4.50 -19.67
N ASP A 527 18.72 3.67 -18.79
CA ASP A 527 19.67 2.63 -19.18
C ASP A 527 19.00 1.55 -20.04
N VAL A 528 17.77 1.14 -19.69
CA VAL A 528 16.98 0.20 -20.49
C VAL A 528 16.63 0.79 -21.85
N GLN A 529 16.18 2.05 -21.90
CA GLN A 529 15.88 2.73 -23.16
C GLN A 529 17.11 2.85 -24.05
N GLU A 530 18.29 3.14 -23.48
CA GLU A 530 19.54 3.16 -24.25
C GLU A 530 19.85 1.77 -24.82
N MET A 531 19.78 0.71 -24.00
CA MET A 531 19.95 -0.68 -24.45
C MET A 531 18.97 -1.05 -25.57
N VAL A 532 17.71 -0.64 -25.46
CA VAL A 532 16.69 -0.92 -26.48
C VAL A 532 17.00 -0.17 -27.78
N ARG A 533 17.36 1.12 -27.71
CA ARG A 533 17.72 1.95 -28.87
C ARG A 533 18.95 1.43 -29.62
N MET A 534 19.90 0.78 -28.93
CA MET A 534 21.07 0.17 -29.58
C MET A 534 20.71 -0.93 -30.60
N GLN A 535 19.48 -1.43 -30.56
CA GLN A 535 18.98 -2.41 -31.51
C GLN A 535 18.51 -1.77 -32.83
N GLU A 536 18.31 -0.46 -32.89
CA GLU A 536 17.92 0.22 -34.13
C GLU A 536 19.06 0.15 -35.17
N PRO A 537 18.77 -0.18 -36.44
CA PRO A 537 19.79 -0.16 -37.47
C PRO A 537 20.34 1.25 -37.61
N THR A 538 21.64 1.41 -37.33
CA THR A 538 22.35 2.68 -37.56
C THR A 538 22.19 3.07 -39.02
N ASN A 539 21.34 4.04 -39.34
CA ASN A 539 21.33 4.70 -40.64
C ASN A 539 22.59 5.57 -40.77
N ARG A 540 23.76 4.92 -40.85
CA ARG A 540 25.00 5.51 -41.37
C ARG A 540 25.04 5.25 -42.87
N GLN A 541 24.16 5.91 -43.62
CA GLN A 541 24.54 6.31 -44.98
C GLN A 541 25.59 7.42 -44.83
N ARG A 542 26.86 7.02 -44.83
CA ARG A 542 27.95 7.86 -45.33
C ARG A 542 27.58 8.23 -46.76
N ARG A 543 27.06 9.44 -46.97
CA ARG A 543 27.18 10.11 -48.27
C ARG A 543 28.59 10.70 -48.29
N TYR A 544 29.49 10.01 -48.97
CA TYR A 544 30.66 10.62 -49.56
C TYR A 544 30.24 11.46 -50.76
#